data_AF-A0A2E7W096-F1
#
_entry.id   AF-A0A2E7W096-F1
#
_cell.length_a   1.000
_cell.length_b   1.000
_cell.length_c   1.000
_cell.angle_alpha   90.00
_cell.angle_beta   90.00
_cell.angle_gamma   90.00
#
_symmetry.space_group_name_H-M   'P 1'
#
loop_
_entity.id
_entity.type
_entity.pdbx_description
1 polymer ?
#
loop_
_entity_poly.entity_id
_entity_poly.type
_entity_poly.pdbx_seq_one_letter_code
_entity_poly.pdbx_strand_id
1 'polypeptide(L)'
;MLITFGDGWTLGDGSFYKTGMPQLVYNKLKESTEYKDSWRNIVADSLKVKNINFASTNSSNQKQFSLAKNFFISKKFRDLYSKDMIVVWGISTLHRDFKWCSDSKKYEDIVFTDQYKEESNKDRIGYGLKKWCYNDSIAIKELEIEILHWNQYFKALGIKNYWFDTFNSKNYNIKPSNFFDITSRNRDLLSLLCIQQAVNNSDSYGVWSDDRFEYGVRNKFLTPYQYYPKKESHKKIAEYIIGKIT
;
A
#
# COMPACT_ATOMS: atom_id res chain seq x y z
N MET A 1 -11.95 -8.19 13.99
CA MET A 1 -10.64 -7.47 14.08
C MET A 1 -10.15 -7.18 12.66
N LEU A 2 -9.60 -5.99 12.41
CA LEU A 2 -9.01 -5.62 11.13
C LEU A 2 -7.49 -5.80 11.19
N ILE A 3 -6.89 -6.44 10.20
CA ILE A 3 -5.44 -6.54 10.03
C ILE A 3 -5.08 -5.91 8.69
N THR A 4 -4.14 -4.97 8.69
CA THR A 4 -3.77 -4.22 7.48
C THR A 4 -2.30 -4.37 7.13
N PHE A 5 -2.03 -4.63 5.85
CA PHE A 5 -0.70 -4.63 5.26
C PHE A 5 -0.64 -3.61 4.13
N GLY A 6 0.49 -2.93 3.98
CA GLY A 6 0.68 -1.96 2.92
C GLY A 6 1.91 -1.10 3.13
N ASP A 7 1.95 0.02 2.42
CA ASP A 7 3.01 1.02 2.53
C ASP A 7 2.52 2.30 3.23
N GLY A 8 3.15 3.45 2.93
CA GLY A 8 2.79 4.75 3.49
C GLY A 8 1.32 5.14 3.33
N TRP A 9 0.66 4.76 2.22
CA TRP A 9 -0.76 5.04 2.02
C TRP A 9 -1.65 4.24 2.97
N THR A 10 -1.25 3.02 3.32
CA THR A 10 -1.95 2.20 4.33
C THR A 10 -1.61 2.65 5.74
N LEU A 11 -0.35 3.02 5.99
CA LEU A 11 0.12 3.61 7.25
C LEU A 11 -0.53 4.96 7.56
N GLY A 12 -1.10 5.64 6.58
CA GLY A 12 -1.75 6.93 6.78
C GLY A 12 -0.79 8.11 6.71
N ASP A 13 0.38 7.92 6.09
CA ASP A 13 1.27 9.04 5.79
C ASP A 13 0.46 10.14 5.09
N GLY A 14 0.69 11.41 5.45
CA GLY A 14 -0.06 12.53 4.89
C GLY A 14 -1.43 12.81 5.52
N SER A 15 -2.01 11.89 6.32
CA SER A 15 -3.33 12.12 6.93
C SER A 15 -3.37 13.32 7.88
N PHE A 16 -2.22 13.67 8.48
CA PHE A 16 -2.06 14.79 9.41
C PHE A 16 -1.63 16.11 8.72
N TYR A 17 -1.35 16.07 7.42
CA TYR A 17 -0.90 17.24 6.68
C TYR A 17 -1.99 18.31 6.64
N LYS A 18 -1.60 19.56 6.89
CA LYS A 18 -2.45 20.74 6.75
C LYS A 18 -1.95 21.58 5.58
N THR A 19 -2.87 22.12 4.77
CA THR A 19 -2.51 22.98 3.64
C THR A 19 -1.62 24.13 4.11
N GLY A 20 -0.49 24.33 3.41
CA GLY A 20 0.51 25.35 3.76
C GLY A 20 1.51 24.93 4.85
N MET A 21 1.39 23.71 5.40
CA MET A 21 2.37 23.18 6.35
C MET A 21 3.75 23.06 5.68
N PRO A 22 4.81 23.69 6.22
CA PRO A 22 6.17 23.57 5.66
C PRO A 22 6.73 22.14 5.75
N GLN A 23 7.62 21.78 4.82
CA GLN A 23 8.20 20.44 4.74
C GLN A 23 8.94 20.01 6.02
N LEU A 24 9.69 20.92 6.64
CA LEU A 24 10.38 20.65 7.90
C LEU A 24 9.40 20.27 9.03
N VAL A 25 8.27 20.99 9.11
CA VAL A 25 7.22 20.70 10.09
C VAL A 25 6.54 19.36 9.76
N TYR A 26 6.26 19.11 8.48
CA TYR A 26 5.70 17.84 8.02
C TYR A 26 6.59 16.65 8.40
N ASN A 27 7.90 16.74 8.14
CA ASN A 27 8.86 15.68 8.46
C ASN A 27 8.94 15.44 9.97
N LYS A 28 8.99 16.51 10.78
CA LYS A 28 9.03 16.40 12.24
C LYS A 28 7.77 15.76 12.82
N LEU A 29 6.59 16.14 12.32
CA LEU A 29 5.32 15.58 12.80
C LEU A 29 5.13 14.12 12.39
N LYS A 30 5.68 13.70 11.24
CA LYS A 30 5.57 12.33 10.76
C LYS A 30 6.06 11.30 11.79
N GLU A 31 7.13 11.62 12.52
CA GLU A 31 7.75 10.73 13.50
C GLU A 31 6.90 10.55 14.77
N SER A 32 6.06 11.53 15.11
CA SER A 32 5.27 11.54 16.36
C SER A 32 3.76 11.37 16.14
N THR A 33 3.32 11.07 14.91
CA THR A 33 1.90 11.05 14.56
C THR A 33 1.23 9.70 14.81
N GLU A 34 0.08 9.70 15.48
CA GLU A 34 -0.75 8.51 15.74
C GLU A 34 -1.66 8.10 14.56
N TYR A 35 -1.60 8.81 13.44
CA TYR A 35 -2.33 8.54 12.20
C TYR A 35 -3.85 8.31 12.39
N LYS A 36 -4.47 9.04 13.33
CA LYS A 36 -5.90 8.88 13.68
C LYS A 36 -6.83 8.99 12.46
N ASP A 37 -6.52 9.93 11.58
CA ASP A 37 -7.27 10.20 10.35
C ASP A 37 -6.93 9.27 9.17
N SER A 38 -6.19 8.18 9.42
CA SER A 38 -5.88 7.21 8.38
C SER A 38 -7.10 6.37 8.01
N TRP A 39 -7.18 5.96 6.74
CA TRP A 39 -8.33 5.20 6.24
C TRP A 39 -8.57 3.92 7.05
N ARG A 40 -7.50 3.22 7.46
CA ARG A 40 -7.62 1.96 8.21
C ARG A 40 -8.28 2.14 9.58
N ASN A 41 -8.07 3.28 10.22
CA ASN A 41 -8.71 3.57 11.50
C ASN A 41 -10.18 3.90 11.29
N ILE A 42 -10.51 4.70 10.26
CA ILE A 42 -11.89 4.99 9.87
C ILE A 42 -12.66 3.70 9.52
N VAL A 43 -12.05 2.78 8.76
CA VAL A 43 -12.63 1.46 8.45
C VAL A 43 -12.84 0.64 9.72
N ALA A 44 -11.83 0.58 10.61
CA ALA A 44 -11.92 -0.18 11.84
C ALA A 44 -13.03 0.35 12.78
N ASP A 45 -13.16 1.68 12.90
CA ASP A 45 -14.20 2.34 13.67
C ASP A 45 -15.59 2.05 13.09
N SER A 46 -15.76 2.13 11.77
CA SER A 46 -17.00 1.80 11.07
C SER A 46 -17.43 0.35 11.32
N LEU A 47 -16.48 -0.59 11.32
CA LEU A 47 -16.70 -2.00 11.60
C LEU A 47 -16.79 -2.31 13.10
N LYS A 48 -16.55 -1.34 14.00
CA LYS A 48 -16.47 -1.52 15.45
C LYS A 48 -15.46 -2.59 15.88
N VAL A 49 -14.30 -2.62 15.22
CA VAL A 49 -13.23 -3.59 15.50
C VAL A 49 -11.91 -2.88 15.80
N LYS A 50 -11.01 -3.57 16.52
CA LYS A 50 -9.61 -3.13 16.65
C LYS A 50 -8.86 -3.34 15.34
N ASN A 51 -7.87 -2.49 15.08
CA ASN A 51 -6.95 -2.60 13.96
C ASN A 51 -5.54 -3.03 14.41
N ILE A 52 -4.96 -4.03 13.76
CA ILE A 52 -3.53 -4.36 13.84
C ILE A 52 -2.90 -3.97 12.51
N ASN A 53 -2.09 -2.91 12.52
CA ASN A 53 -1.44 -2.38 11.33
C ASN A 53 0.01 -2.87 11.21
N PHE A 54 0.32 -3.48 10.07
CA PHE A 54 1.68 -3.88 9.67
C PHE A 54 2.23 -3.01 8.53
N ALA A 55 1.49 -2.01 8.07
CA ALA A 55 1.99 -1.11 7.04
C ALA A 55 3.15 -0.25 7.54
N SER A 56 4.08 0.06 6.64
CA SER A 56 5.23 0.92 6.93
C SER A 56 5.54 1.84 5.76
N THR A 57 6.07 3.04 6.01
CA THR A 57 6.52 3.93 4.92
C THR A 57 7.48 3.18 4.00
N ASN A 58 7.27 3.31 2.70
CA ASN A 58 8.09 2.67 1.66
C ASN A 58 8.16 1.12 1.67
N SER A 59 7.23 0.44 2.35
CA SER A 59 7.18 -1.03 2.38
C SER A 59 7.07 -1.66 0.98
N SER A 60 7.95 -2.61 0.67
CA SER A 60 7.80 -3.54 -0.45
C SER A 60 6.71 -4.58 -0.17
N ASN A 61 6.23 -5.26 -1.22
CA ASN A 61 5.29 -6.38 -1.06
C ASN A 61 5.95 -7.53 -0.28
N GLN A 62 7.23 -7.81 -0.55
CA GLN A 62 8.01 -8.87 0.09
C GLN A 62 8.14 -8.65 1.61
N LYS A 63 8.36 -7.41 2.05
CA LYS A 63 8.35 -7.07 3.47
C LYS A 63 6.99 -7.31 4.10
N GLN A 64 5.90 -6.91 3.43
CA GLN A 64 4.54 -7.16 3.92
C GLN A 64 4.29 -8.67 4.11
N PHE A 65 4.67 -9.50 3.14
CA PHE A 65 4.53 -10.95 3.24
C PHE A 65 5.42 -11.56 4.34
N SER A 66 6.65 -11.06 4.53
CA SER A 66 7.52 -11.48 5.63
C SER A 66 6.91 -11.17 7.00
N LEU A 67 6.36 -9.95 7.18
CA LEU A 67 5.66 -9.56 8.40
C LEU A 67 4.43 -10.43 8.65
N ALA A 68 3.67 -10.73 7.60
CA ALA A 68 2.52 -11.61 7.69
C ALA A 68 2.93 -13.05 8.09
N LYS A 69 3.95 -13.62 7.43
CA LYS A 69 4.49 -14.95 7.78
C LYS A 69 4.86 -14.98 9.26
N ASN A 70 5.60 -14.00 9.75
CA ASN A 70 5.99 -13.91 11.16
C ASN A 70 4.78 -13.76 12.11
N PHE A 71 3.79 -12.95 11.75
CA PHE A 71 2.62 -12.75 12.59
C PHE A 71 1.74 -14.00 12.66
N PHE A 72 1.37 -14.57 11.52
CA PHE A 72 0.39 -15.65 11.45
C PHE A 72 0.91 -16.99 11.99
N ILE A 73 2.23 -17.21 12.06
CA ILE A 73 2.82 -18.37 12.75
C ILE A 73 3.01 -18.15 14.26
N SER A 74 2.86 -16.91 14.74
CA SER A 74 3.21 -16.55 16.11
C SER A 74 2.16 -17.02 17.14
N LYS A 75 2.59 -17.16 18.40
CA LYS A 75 1.68 -17.33 19.54
C LYS A 75 0.68 -16.17 19.64
N LYS A 76 1.10 -14.94 19.32
CA LYS A 76 0.22 -13.76 19.35
C LYS A 76 -0.99 -13.92 18.42
N PHE A 77 -0.80 -14.44 17.21
CA PHE A 77 -1.94 -14.72 16.32
C PHE A 77 -2.86 -15.80 16.89
N ARG A 78 -2.27 -16.89 17.41
CA ARG A 78 -3.04 -17.97 18.06
C ARG A 78 -3.94 -17.44 19.18
N ASP A 79 -3.41 -16.56 20.03
CA ASP A 79 -4.14 -16.00 21.17
C ASP A 79 -5.22 -14.99 20.74
N LEU A 80 -5.03 -14.32 19.61
CA LEU A 80 -5.96 -13.34 19.07
C LEU A 80 -6.99 -13.93 18.08
N TYR A 81 -6.84 -15.21 17.72
CA TYR A 81 -7.60 -15.82 16.63
C TYR A 81 -9.12 -15.72 16.81
N SER A 82 -9.82 -15.36 15.74
CA SER A 82 -11.28 -15.26 15.64
C SER A 82 -11.69 -15.36 14.18
N LYS A 83 -12.87 -15.95 13.91
CA LYS A 83 -13.43 -16.06 12.56
C LYS A 83 -13.88 -14.71 11.99
N ASP A 84 -14.17 -13.72 12.85
CA ASP A 84 -14.58 -12.38 12.44
C ASP A 84 -13.38 -11.46 12.12
N MET A 85 -12.25 -12.06 11.77
CA MET A 85 -11.10 -11.32 11.28
C MET A 85 -11.26 -10.94 9.81
N ILE A 86 -10.80 -9.73 9.51
CA ILE A 86 -10.68 -9.21 8.15
C ILE A 86 -9.23 -8.81 7.93
N VAL A 87 -8.60 -9.34 6.88
CA VAL A 87 -7.24 -8.97 6.47
C VAL A 87 -7.32 -8.15 5.18
N VAL A 88 -6.70 -6.98 5.13
CA VAL A 88 -6.70 -6.14 3.92
C VAL A 88 -5.25 -5.83 3.52
N TRP A 89 -4.96 -6.05 2.24
CA TRP A 89 -3.63 -5.94 1.66
C TRP A 89 -3.55 -4.81 0.62
N GLY A 90 -2.66 -3.85 0.85
CA GLY A 90 -2.30 -2.81 -0.11
C GLY A 90 -1.02 -3.16 -0.86
N ILE A 91 -1.18 -3.65 -2.09
CA ILE A 91 -0.05 -3.97 -2.96
C ILE A 91 0.63 -2.67 -3.43
N SER A 92 1.91 -2.53 -3.12
CA SER A 92 2.73 -1.38 -3.49
C SER A 92 3.44 -1.60 -4.83
N THR A 93 4.63 -1.04 -5.00
CA THR A 93 5.42 -1.13 -6.24
C THR A 93 6.02 -2.52 -6.42
N LEU A 94 6.21 -2.93 -7.67
CA LEU A 94 7.06 -4.09 -8.01
C LEU A 94 8.55 -3.72 -7.99
N HIS A 95 8.88 -2.43 -7.99
CA HIS A 95 10.26 -1.94 -8.12
C HIS A 95 10.99 -1.81 -6.77
N ARG A 96 10.70 -2.72 -5.85
CA ARG A 96 11.38 -2.84 -4.57
C ARG A 96 11.54 -4.31 -4.22
N ASP A 97 12.57 -4.60 -3.44
CA ASP A 97 12.81 -5.92 -2.86
C ASP A 97 13.06 -5.79 -1.36
N PHE A 98 13.00 -6.90 -0.63
CA PHE A 98 13.28 -6.96 0.80
C PHE A 98 14.44 -7.93 1.06
N LYS A 99 15.58 -7.39 1.47
CA LYS A 99 16.84 -8.16 1.54
C LYS A 99 17.58 -7.92 2.85
N TRP A 100 18.25 -8.96 3.34
CA TRP A 100 19.17 -8.86 4.46
C TRP A 100 20.39 -8.02 4.03
N CYS A 101 20.68 -6.98 4.79
CA CYS A 101 21.83 -6.11 4.57
C CYS A 101 22.85 -6.36 5.69
N SER A 102 24.02 -6.89 5.32
CA SER A 102 25.08 -7.23 6.29
C SER A 102 25.59 -6.01 7.06
N ASP A 103 25.76 -4.87 6.39
CA ASP A 103 26.28 -3.63 7.00
C ASP A 103 25.37 -3.11 8.12
N SER A 104 24.05 -3.17 7.91
CA SER A 104 23.06 -2.70 8.88
C SER A 104 22.52 -3.81 9.80
N LYS A 105 22.91 -5.07 9.57
CA LYS A 105 22.48 -6.27 10.29
C LYS A 105 20.96 -6.37 10.42
N LYS A 106 20.22 -6.01 9.38
CA LYS A 106 18.76 -6.07 9.33
C LYS A 106 18.27 -6.28 7.91
N TYR A 107 17.01 -6.72 7.79
CA TYR A 107 16.32 -6.69 6.50
C TYR A 107 15.88 -5.27 6.16
N GLU A 108 16.05 -4.88 4.91
CA GLU A 108 15.75 -3.54 4.41
C GLU A 108 15.04 -3.61 3.07
N ASP A 109 14.16 -2.62 2.82
CA ASP A 109 13.59 -2.40 1.51
C ASP A 109 14.66 -1.78 0.60
N ILE A 110 14.96 -2.46 -0.51
CA ILE A 110 15.89 -2.00 -1.54
C ILE A 110 15.07 -1.48 -2.72
N VAL A 111 15.28 -0.22 -3.09
CA VAL A 111 14.63 0.39 -4.25
C VAL A 111 15.43 0.06 -5.50
N PHE A 112 14.75 -0.35 -6.57
CA PHE A 112 15.38 -0.53 -7.86
C PHE A 112 15.63 0.81 -8.52
N THR A 113 16.86 1.03 -8.96
CA THR A 113 17.30 2.28 -9.59
C THR A 113 17.79 1.99 -11.01
N ASP A 114 17.45 2.85 -11.95
CA ASP A 114 17.91 2.72 -13.34
C ASP A 114 19.33 3.28 -13.53
N GLN A 115 19.77 4.14 -12.59
CA GLN A 115 21.08 4.76 -12.60
C GLN A 115 21.93 4.21 -11.48
N TYR A 116 23.17 3.86 -11.81
CA TYR A 116 24.19 3.55 -10.83
C TYR A 116 24.57 4.83 -10.08
N LYS A 117 24.49 4.78 -8.75
CA LYS A 117 24.92 5.86 -7.87
C LYS A 117 25.91 5.31 -6.85
N GLU A 118 27.01 6.02 -6.64
CA GLU A 118 28.04 5.65 -5.65
C GLU A 118 27.76 6.19 -4.25
N GLU A 119 26.63 6.88 -4.06
CA GLU A 119 26.22 7.50 -2.81
C GLU A 119 26.02 6.47 -1.68
N SER A 120 25.58 5.24 -2.01
CA SER A 120 25.45 4.16 -1.04
C SER A 120 25.58 2.76 -1.65
N ASN A 121 26.00 1.79 -0.82
CA ASN A 121 25.98 0.36 -1.20
C ASN A 121 24.57 -0.11 -1.61
N LYS A 122 23.53 0.47 -1.01
CA LYS A 122 22.14 0.12 -1.35
C LYS A 122 21.77 0.54 -2.76
N ASP A 123 22.22 1.69 -3.22
CA ASP A 123 21.96 2.14 -4.59
C ASP A 123 22.68 1.26 -5.60
N ARG A 124 23.91 0.85 -5.30
CA ARG A 124 24.67 -0.11 -6.12
C ARG A 124 23.96 -1.45 -6.24
N ILE A 125 23.46 -1.97 -5.12
CA ILE A 125 22.69 -3.22 -5.07
C ILE A 125 21.36 -3.06 -5.80
N GLY A 126 20.64 -1.95 -5.56
CA GLY A 126 19.37 -1.65 -6.21
C GLY A 126 19.48 -1.60 -7.73
N TYR A 127 20.53 -0.93 -8.25
CA TYR A 127 20.87 -0.93 -9.67
C TYR A 127 21.17 -2.34 -10.18
N GLY A 128 22.00 -3.09 -9.45
CA GLY A 128 22.37 -4.45 -9.86
C GLY A 128 21.18 -5.42 -9.90
N LEU A 129 20.34 -5.41 -8.87
CA LEU A 129 19.12 -6.20 -8.81
C LEU A 129 18.19 -5.86 -9.98
N LYS A 130 18.00 -4.57 -10.26
CA LYS A 130 17.18 -4.13 -11.40
C LYS A 130 17.74 -4.61 -12.74
N LYS A 131 19.05 -4.47 -12.94
CA LYS A 131 19.71 -4.76 -14.22
C LYS A 131 19.79 -6.25 -14.54
N TRP A 132 20.06 -7.08 -13.54
CA TRP A 132 20.39 -8.50 -13.76
C TRP A 132 19.33 -9.48 -13.23
N CYS A 133 18.50 -9.07 -12.27
CA CYS A 133 17.60 -9.99 -11.56
C CYS A 133 16.11 -9.63 -11.73
N TYR A 134 15.79 -8.46 -12.30
CA TYR A 134 14.42 -7.97 -12.35
C TYR A 134 13.78 -8.12 -13.72
N ASN A 135 12.55 -8.64 -13.73
CA ASN A 135 11.67 -8.63 -14.88
C ASN A 135 10.23 -8.40 -14.39
N ASP A 136 9.53 -7.40 -14.94
CA ASP A 136 8.17 -7.05 -14.52
C ASP A 136 7.19 -8.23 -14.64
N SER A 137 7.30 -9.02 -15.71
CA SER A 137 6.40 -10.14 -15.94
C SER A 137 6.63 -11.27 -14.93
N ILE A 138 7.88 -11.48 -14.50
CA ILE A 138 8.20 -12.46 -13.45
C ILE A 138 7.77 -11.93 -12.08
N ALA A 139 8.03 -10.65 -11.78
CA ALA A 139 7.62 -10.03 -10.52
C ALA A 139 6.09 -10.06 -10.32
N ILE A 140 5.32 -9.87 -11.41
CA ILE A 140 3.86 -10.07 -11.37
C ILE A 140 3.52 -11.52 -11.02
N LYS A 141 4.10 -12.50 -11.71
CA LYS A 141 3.81 -13.92 -11.45
C LYS A 141 4.13 -14.33 -10.01
N GLU A 142 5.24 -13.87 -9.46
CA GLU A 142 5.62 -14.13 -8.07
C GLU A 142 4.62 -13.51 -7.09
N LEU A 143 4.18 -12.27 -7.35
CA LEU A 143 3.15 -11.61 -6.57
C LEU A 143 1.81 -12.36 -6.64
N GLU A 144 1.43 -12.87 -7.81
CA GLU A 144 0.22 -13.68 -8.00
C GLU A 144 0.25 -14.97 -7.16
N ILE A 145 1.41 -15.63 -7.09
CA ILE A 145 1.61 -16.81 -6.25
C ILE A 145 1.39 -16.47 -4.78
N GLU A 146 1.95 -15.36 -4.29
CA GLU A 146 1.73 -14.93 -2.90
C GLU A 146 0.25 -14.59 -2.63
N ILE A 147 -0.43 -13.89 -3.55
CA ILE A 147 -1.87 -13.60 -3.43
C ILE A 147 -2.69 -14.89 -3.32
N LEU A 148 -2.42 -15.87 -4.20
CA LEU A 148 -3.12 -17.15 -4.19
C LEU A 148 -2.82 -17.97 -2.93
N HIS A 149 -1.57 -17.99 -2.48
CA HIS A 149 -1.15 -18.66 -1.26
C HIS A 149 -1.93 -18.12 -0.04
N TRP A 150 -1.92 -16.79 0.14
CA TRP A 150 -2.61 -16.16 1.27
C TRP A 150 -4.13 -16.33 1.17
N ASN A 151 -4.71 -16.27 -0.02
CA ASN A 151 -6.14 -16.59 -0.22
C ASN A 151 -6.48 -18.01 0.25
N GLN A 152 -5.68 -19.01 -0.10
CA GLN A 152 -5.90 -20.38 0.33
C GLN A 152 -5.72 -20.53 1.85
N TYR A 153 -4.69 -19.91 2.41
CA TYR A 153 -4.42 -19.92 3.85
C TYR A 153 -5.60 -19.33 4.65
N PHE A 154 -6.07 -18.13 4.29
CA PHE A 154 -7.19 -17.49 4.99
C PHE A 154 -8.51 -18.22 4.78
N LYS A 155 -8.75 -18.77 3.58
CA LYS A 155 -9.92 -19.62 3.31
C LYS A 155 -9.95 -20.85 4.23
N ALA A 156 -8.82 -21.53 4.43
CA ALA A 156 -8.73 -22.68 5.32
C ALA A 156 -9.04 -22.32 6.79
N LEU A 157 -8.71 -21.09 7.20
CA LEU A 157 -9.00 -20.56 8.52
C LEU A 157 -10.39 -19.91 8.65
N GLY A 158 -11.16 -19.80 7.56
CA GLY A 158 -12.43 -19.06 7.57
C GLY A 158 -12.28 -17.57 7.84
N ILE A 159 -11.12 -16.99 7.54
CA ILE A 159 -10.83 -15.55 7.68
C ILE A 159 -11.14 -14.84 6.36
N LYS A 160 -11.82 -13.70 6.42
CA LYS A 160 -12.03 -12.86 5.23
C LYS A 160 -10.73 -12.11 4.91
N ASN A 161 -10.29 -12.14 3.66
CA ASN A 161 -9.17 -11.33 3.23
C ASN A 161 -9.44 -10.63 1.90
N TYR A 162 -8.85 -9.45 1.71
CA TYR A 162 -9.08 -8.61 0.53
C TYR A 162 -7.80 -7.94 0.04
N TRP A 163 -7.75 -7.62 -1.24
CA TRP A 163 -6.59 -7.02 -1.91
C TRP A 163 -6.96 -5.77 -2.69
N PHE A 164 -6.04 -4.81 -2.74
CA PHE A 164 -6.11 -3.66 -3.63
C PHE A 164 -4.70 -3.25 -4.08
N ASP A 165 -4.61 -2.55 -5.21
CA ASP A 165 -3.38 -1.87 -5.62
C ASP A 165 -3.36 -0.45 -5.02
N THR A 166 -2.27 -0.08 -4.33
CA THR A 166 -2.13 1.27 -3.77
C THR A 166 -1.94 2.31 -4.87
N PHE A 167 -1.03 2.03 -5.80
CA PHE A 167 -0.73 2.82 -6.99
C PHE A 167 -0.35 1.87 -8.13
N ASN A 168 -0.56 2.32 -9.36
CA ASN A 168 -0.28 1.56 -10.57
C ASN A 168 -0.98 0.19 -10.59
N SER A 169 -2.22 0.19 -11.07
CA SER A 169 -2.99 -1.02 -11.38
C SER A 169 -2.15 -1.97 -12.23
N LYS A 170 -1.87 -3.17 -11.71
CA LYS A 170 -1.02 -4.17 -12.38
C LYS A 170 -1.84 -5.05 -13.32
N ASN A 171 -1.21 -5.66 -14.31
CA ASN A 171 -1.90 -6.59 -15.21
C ASN A 171 -1.78 -8.02 -14.69
N TYR A 172 -2.59 -8.36 -13.69
CA TYR A 172 -2.68 -9.73 -13.18
C TYR A 172 -3.38 -10.65 -14.18
N ASN A 173 -2.85 -11.85 -14.35
CA ASN A 173 -3.44 -13.01 -15.02
C ASN A 173 -4.49 -13.70 -14.15
N ILE A 174 -4.37 -13.63 -12.82
CA ILE A 174 -5.39 -14.14 -11.89
C ILE A 174 -6.54 -13.15 -11.71
N LYS A 175 -7.74 -13.65 -11.38
CA LYS A 175 -8.94 -12.84 -11.08
C LYS A 175 -9.66 -13.28 -9.79
N PRO A 176 -8.98 -13.34 -8.64
CA PRO A 176 -9.63 -13.69 -7.38
C PRO A 176 -10.75 -12.69 -7.03
N SER A 177 -11.90 -13.19 -6.58
CA SER A 177 -13.10 -12.39 -6.29
C SER A 177 -12.93 -11.42 -5.11
N ASN A 178 -11.94 -11.66 -4.25
CA ASN A 178 -11.60 -10.80 -3.12
C ASN A 178 -10.54 -9.74 -3.44
N PHE A 179 -10.18 -9.55 -4.71
CA PHE A 179 -9.35 -8.43 -5.15
C PHE A 179 -10.26 -7.34 -5.72
N PHE A 180 -10.24 -6.17 -5.08
CA PHE A 180 -11.13 -5.07 -5.43
C PHE A 180 -10.94 -4.63 -6.88
N ASP A 181 -12.03 -4.73 -7.64
CA ASP A 181 -12.14 -4.25 -9.02
C ASP A 181 -11.04 -4.74 -9.96
N ILE A 182 -10.55 -5.97 -9.78
CA ILE A 182 -9.40 -6.53 -10.52
C ILE A 182 -9.54 -6.56 -12.05
N THR A 183 -10.76 -6.46 -12.56
CA THR A 183 -11.06 -6.36 -14.00
C THR A 183 -10.98 -4.93 -14.54
N SER A 184 -10.97 -3.92 -13.66
CA SER A 184 -10.90 -2.51 -14.02
C SER A 184 -9.45 -2.07 -14.27
N ARG A 185 -9.26 -1.22 -15.30
CA ARG A 185 -7.94 -0.73 -15.74
C ARG A 185 -7.29 0.24 -14.73
N ASN A 186 -8.08 1.14 -14.15
CA ASN A 186 -7.63 2.22 -13.27
C ASN A 186 -8.24 2.04 -11.87
N ARG A 187 -7.91 0.92 -11.22
CA ARG A 187 -8.51 0.47 -9.95
C ARG A 187 -7.68 0.77 -8.71
N ASP A 188 -6.41 1.14 -8.90
CA ASP A 188 -5.55 1.51 -7.80
C ASP A 188 -6.07 2.75 -7.06
N LEU A 189 -5.78 2.85 -5.75
CA LEU A 189 -6.36 3.92 -4.91
C LEU A 189 -6.05 5.32 -5.45
N LEU A 190 -4.86 5.55 -5.99
CA LEU A 190 -4.51 6.83 -6.61
C LEU A 190 -5.43 7.15 -7.79
N SER A 191 -5.67 6.18 -8.67
CA SER A 191 -6.58 6.35 -9.81
C SER A 191 -8.01 6.60 -9.35
N LEU A 192 -8.49 5.87 -8.35
CA LEU A 192 -9.84 6.06 -7.81
C LEU A 192 -10.02 7.48 -7.25
N LEU A 193 -9.02 8.02 -6.55
CA LEU A 193 -9.03 9.42 -6.10
C LEU A 193 -9.03 10.41 -7.27
N CYS A 194 -8.24 10.14 -8.32
CA CYS A 194 -8.22 10.96 -9.53
C CYS A 194 -9.59 10.96 -10.22
N ILE A 195 -10.20 9.78 -10.41
CA ILE A 195 -11.50 9.62 -11.06
C ILE A 195 -12.59 10.33 -10.27
N GLN A 196 -12.68 10.13 -8.95
CA GLN A 196 -13.68 10.82 -8.14
C GLN A 196 -13.53 12.35 -8.20
N GLN A 197 -12.31 12.86 -8.36
CA GLN A 197 -12.06 14.28 -8.52
C GLN A 197 -12.37 14.78 -9.94
N ALA A 198 -12.05 13.97 -10.96
CA ALA A 198 -12.26 14.28 -12.37
C ALA A 198 -13.71 14.13 -12.80
N VAL A 199 -14.52 13.23 -12.22
CA VAL A 199 -15.95 13.09 -12.57
C VAL A 199 -16.76 14.32 -12.15
N ASN A 200 -16.23 15.19 -11.27
CA ASN A 200 -16.79 16.53 -11.03
C ASN A 200 -16.44 17.55 -12.14
N ASN A 201 -15.49 17.25 -13.03
CA ASN A 201 -15.07 18.05 -14.18
C ASN A 201 -15.00 17.13 -15.42
N SER A 202 -16.14 16.92 -16.06
CA SER A 202 -16.36 16.11 -17.27
C SER A 202 -15.14 16.09 -18.21
N ASP A 203 -14.35 15.01 -18.18
CA ASP A 203 -13.79 14.38 -19.38
C ASP A 203 -13.12 13.03 -19.07
N SER A 204 -13.65 12.01 -19.73
CA SER A 204 -13.09 10.66 -19.90
C SER A 204 -11.63 10.71 -20.35
N TYR A 205 -10.75 9.90 -19.74
CA TYR A 205 -9.29 10.00 -19.90
C TYR A 205 -8.76 11.44 -19.69
N GLY A 206 -9.22 12.09 -18.63
CA GLY A 206 -8.76 13.44 -18.30
C GLY A 206 -7.24 13.56 -18.14
N VAL A 207 -6.78 14.80 -18.17
CA VAL A 207 -5.40 15.30 -17.92
C VAL A 207 -4.68 14.64 -16.72
N TRP A 208 -5.41 13.97 -15.83
CA TRP A 208 -4.85 13.22 -14.71
C TRP A 208 -4.08 11.96 -15.12
N SER A 209 -4.32 11.41 -16.31
CA SER A 209 -3.71 10.14 -16.73
C SER A 209 -2.23 10.26 -17.10
N ASP A 210 -1.77 11.45 -17.51
CA ASP A 210 -0.38 11.73 -17.86
C ASP A 210 0.53 11.70 -16.63
N ASP A 211 0.16 12.42 -15.58
CA ASP A 211 0.81 12.35 -14.26
C ASP A 211 -0.23 12.45 -13.13
N ARG A 212 -0.60 11.28 -12.60
CA ARG A 212 -1.55 11.14 -11.50
C ARG A 212 -1.08 11.79 -10.20
N PHE A 213 0.23 11.78 -9.96
CA PHE A 213 0.77 12.34 -8.72
C PHE A 213 0.77 13.85 -8.79
N GLU A 214 1.22 14.44 -9.89
CA GLU A 214 1.16 15.88 -10.11
C GLU A 214 -0.29 16.37 -10.09
N TYR A 215 -1.19 15.66 -10.79
CA TYR A 215 -2.62 15.95 -10.75
C TYR A 215 -3.16 15.93 -9.32
N GLY A 216 -2.75 14.96 -8.50
CA GLY A 216 -3.18 14.85 -7.12
C GLY A 216 -2.68 15.97 -6.20
N VAL A 217 -1.46 16.46 -6.43
CA VAL A 217 -0.94 17.64 -5.73
C VAL A 217 -1.68 18.90 -6.16
N ARG A 218 -1.83 19.12 -7.47
CA ARG A 218 -2.53 20.29 -8.04
C ARG A 218 -3.98 20.38 -7.56
N ASN A 219 -4.68 19.24 -7.50
CA ASN A 219 -6.05 19.14 -7.01
C ASN A 219 -6.14 18.93 -5.48
N LYS A 220 -5.03 19.15 -4.78
CA LYS A 220 -4.95 19.23 -3.31
C LYS A 220 -5.39 17.97 -2.55
N PHE A 221 -5.40 16.79 -3.16
CA PHE A 221 -5.73 15.53 -2.47
C PHE A 221 -4.49 14.70 -2.11
N LEU A 222 -3.31 15.04 -2.64
CA LEU A 222 -2.02 14.51 -2.19
C LEU A 222 -1.16 15.60 -1.52
N THR A 223 -0.29 15.20 -0.60
CA THR A 223 0.74 16.08 -0.04
C THR A 223 1.78 16.45 -1.11
N PRO A 224 2.30 17.69 -1.12
CA PRO A 224 3.26 18.12 -2.13
C PRO A 224 4.67 17.54 -1.94
N TYR A 225 4.95 16.89 -0.82
CA TYR A 225 6.31 16.46 -0.44
C TYR A 225 6.60 15.00 -0.73
N GLN A 226 5.65 14.13 -0.43
CA GLN A 226 5.82 12.67 -0.54
C GLN A 226 4.62 12.00 -1.23
N TYR A 227 3.72 12.80 -1.80
CA TYR A 227 2.58 12.35 -2.59
C TYR A 227 1.65 11.38 -1.86
N TYR A 228 1.51 11.55 -0.55
CA TYR A 228 0.59 10.73 0.24
C TYR A 228 -0.81 11.36 0.32
N PRO A 229 -1.87 10.55 0.51
CA PRO A 229 -3.23 11.07 0.63
C PRO A 229 -3.35 12.01 1.83
N LYS A 230 -4.11 13.09 1.66
CA LYS A 230 -4.49 13.95 2.79
C LYS A 230 -5.66 13.36 3.57
N LYS A 231 -5.99 13.96 4.72
CA LYS A 231 -7.15 13.59 5.55
C LYS A 231 -8.42 13.29 4.76
N GLU A 232 -8.88 14.22 3.92
CA GLU A 232 -10.12 14.04 3.14
C GLU A 232 -10.01 12.90 2.12
N SER A 233 -8.82 12.67 1.57
CA SER A 233 -8.56 11.54 0.67
C SER A 233 -8.57 10.20 1.39
N HIS A 234 -8.09 10.17 2.64
CA HIS A 234 -8.21 8.99 3.49
C HIS A 234 -9.67 8.65 3.80
N LYS A 235 -10.55 9.64 3.97
CA LYS A 235 -12.00 9.39 4.11
C LYS A 235 -12.59 8.74 2.85
N LYS A 236 -12.29 9.29 1.67
CA LYS A 236 -12.72 8.72 0.38
C LYS A 236 -12.23 7.28 0.18
N ILE A 237 -10.97 7.00 0.54
CA ILE A 237 -10.42 5.64 0.52
C ILE A 237 -11.18 4.73 1.50
N ALA A 238 -11.48 5.21 2.71
CA ALA A 238 -12.19 4.43 3.72
C ALA A 238 -13.62 4.10 3.26
N GLU A 239 -14.36 5.07 2.71
CA GLU A 239 -15.69 4.89 2.15
C GLU A 239 -15.70 3.81 1.06
N TYR A 240 -14.74 3.89 0.13
CA TYR A 240 -14.57 2.89 -0.92
C TYR A 240 -14.30 1.50 -0.32
N ILE A 241 -13.37 1.38 0.64
CA ILE A 241 -13.02 0.09 1.25
C ILE A 241 -14.19 -0.49 2.05
N ILE A 242 -14.89 0.32 2.84
CA ILE A 242 -16.09 -0.09 3.60
C ILE A 242 -17.10 -0.70 2.63
N GLY A 243 -17.44 0.01 1.54
CA GLY A 243 -18.39 -0.47 0.54
C GLY A 243 -17.96 -1.74 -0.22
N LYS A 244 -16.69 -2.16 -0.12
CA LYS A 244 -16.21 -3.42 -0.72
C LYS A 244 -16.19 -4.59 0.25
N ILE A 245 -16.16 -4.35 1.57
CA ILE A 245 -15.98 -5.41 2.58
C ILE A 245 -17.23 -5.68 3.41
N THR A 246 -18.21 -4.79 3.39
CA THR A 246 -19.55 -4.95 3.97
C THR A 246 -20.54 -5.45 2.94
#